data_AF-A0A067SRJ1-F1
#
_entry.id   AF-A0A067SRJ1-F1
#
_cell.length_a   1.000
_cell.length_b   1.000
_cell.length_c   1.000
_cell.angle_alpha   90.00
_cell.angle_beta   90.00
_cell.angle_gamma   90.00
#
_symmetry.space_group_name_H-M   'P 1'
#
loop_
_entity.id
_entity.type
_entity.pdbx_description
1 polymer ?
#
loop_
_entity_poly.entity_id
_entity_poly.type
_entity_poly.pdbx_seq_one_letter_code
_entity_poly.pdbx_strand_id
1 'polypeptide(L)'
;MSTPSLTFNTIKVQDIDINDDQESFLYVLSWIALLYTKHSQLNSLPTLLKDYDDLNVNFGGKITGGQYKRYFLSTGLSDLEFTDRPSLGALIDELRLHFRDLRTLSTPTQEDKDDLEEIKRIGKITWYQCDKTYKHELLVQRLNNRKWLVETFRKHLATGPWPKDDAAELNSSFLVSDMTEMTDLRLERWCMECDEKLQERAARLASGCLVS
;
A
#
# COMPACT_ATOMS: atom_id res chain seq x y z
N MET A 1 -42.38 24.83 15.03
CA MET A 1 -42.00 23.41 15.17
C MET A 1 -40.92 23.15 14.13
N SER A 2 -39.66 23.13 14.56
CA SER A 2 -38.50 23.02 13.67
C SER A 2 -38.09 21.55 13.57
N THR A 3 -38.11 21.02 12.36
CA THR A 3 -37.66 19.65 12.06
C THR A 3 -36.14 19.58 12.15
N PRO A 4 -35.57 18.58 12.86
CA PRO A 4 -34.12 18.39 12.89
C PRO A 4 -33.65 17.83 11.55
N SER A 5 -32.74 18.56 10.90
CA SER A 5 -32.06 18.10 9.69
C SER A 5 -31.02 17.06 10.10
N LEU A 6 -31.24 15.80 9.71
CA LEU A 6 -30.27 14.72 9.85
C LEU A 6 -29.21 14.89 8.75
N THR A 7 -28.10 15.53 9.08
CA THR A 7 -26.88 15.49 8.27
C THR A 7 -26.27 14.10 8.38
N PHE A 8 -26.50 13.25 7.38
CA PHE A 8 -25.73 12.02 7.21
C PHE A 8 -24.27 12.40 6.91
N ASN A 9 -23.39 12.11 7.86
CA ASN A 9 -21.95 12.11 7.64
C ASN A 9 -21.62 10.99 6.66
N THR A 10 -21.56 11.32 5.37
CA THR A 10 -20.97 10.48 4.32
C THR A 10 -19.46 10.39 4.56
N ILE A 11 -19.05 9.52 5.48
CA ILE A 11 -17.66 9.08 5.54
C ILE A 11 -17.40 8.34 4.23
N LYS A 12 -16.52 8.93 3.42
CA LYS A 12 -16.12 8.50 2.08
C LYS A 12 -15.79 7.00 2.03
N VAL A 13 -16.61 6.25 1.31
CA VAL A 13 -16.33 4.85 0.94
C VAL A 13 -15.10 4.74 0.01
N GLN A 14 -14.70 5.84 -0.66
CA GLN A 14 -13.56 5.85 -1.60
C GLN A 14 -12.17 5.82 -0.93
N ASP A 15 -12.01 6.35 0.29
CA ASP A 15 -10.69 6.47 0.91
C ASP A 15 -10.23 5.13 1.55
N ILE A 16 -11.16 4.18 1.78
CA ILE A 16 -10.85 2.85 2.31
C ILE A 16 -10.26 1.95 1.21
N ASP A 17 -10.75 2.06 -0.03
CA ASP A 17 -10.42 1.18 -1.16
C ASP A 17 -8.95 1.32 -1.59
N ILE A 18 -8.47 2.57 -1.72
CA ILE A 18 -7.11 2.87 -2.19
C ILE A 18 -6.04 2.39 -1.20
N ASN A 19 -6.32 2.43 0.10
CA ASN A 19 -5.36 2.00 1.12
C ASN A 19 -5.20 0.47 1.11
N ASP A 20 -6.31 -0.25 0.94
CA ASP A 20 -6.29 -1.71 0.81
C ASP A 20 -5.57 -2.15 -0.48
N ASP A 21 -5.70 -1.39 -1.58
CA ASP A 21 -4.96 -1.63 -2.83
C ASP A 21 -3.45 -1.43 -2.65
N GLN A 22 -3.03 -0.33 -2.02
CA GLN A 22 -1.61 -0.04 -1.81
C GLN A 22 -0.96 -1.03 -0.84
N GLU A 23 -1.69 -1.51 0.18
CA GLU A 23 -1.20 -2.57 1.07
C GLU A 23 -1.14 -3.92 0.33
N SER A 24 -2.14 -4.23 -0.50
CA SER A 24 -2.14 -5.44 -1.35
C SER A 24 -0.93 -5.49 -2.27
N PHE A 25 -0.55 -4.33 -2.82
CA PHE A 25 0.65 -4.19 -3.62
C PHE A 25 1.93 -4.56 -2.85
N LEU A 26 2.07 -4.19 -1.57
CA LEU A 26 3.22 -4.61 -0.75
C LEU A 26 3.33 -6.13 -0.66
N TYR A 27 2.22 -6.84 -0.46
CA TYR A 27 2.24 -8.30 -0.40
C TYR A 27 2.64 -8.92 -1.74
N VAL A 28 2.07 -8.43 -2.85
CA VAL A 28 2.43 -8.90 -4.20
C VAL A 28 3.91 -8.65 -4.49
N LEU A 29 4.43 -7.45 -4.18
CA LEU A 29 5.83 -7.11 -4.35
C LEU A 29 6.73 -8.05 -3.54
N SER A 30 6.39 -8.29 -2.28
CA SER A 30 7.18 -9.15 -1.39
C SER A 30 7.17 -10.61 -1.85
N TRP A 31 6.03 -11.11 -2.33
CA TRP A 31 5.89 -12.43 -2.93
C TRP A 31 6.74 -12.58 -4.21
N ILE A 32 6.68 -11.61 -5.13
CA ILE A 32 7.53 -11.58 -6.35
C ILE A 32 9.01 -11.54 -5.96
N ALA A 33 9.38 -10.71 -4.98
CA ALA A 33 10.76 -10.61 -4.52
C ALA A 33 11.29 -11.94 -4.00
N LEU A 34 10.50 -12.68 -3.20
CA LEU A 34 10.84 -14.00 -2.70
C LEU A 34 11.02 -15.05 -3.82
N LEU A 35 10.17 -15.00 -4.85
CA LEU A 35 10.23 -15.98 -5.94
C LEU A 35 11.40 -15.75 -6.91
N TYR A 36 11.70 -14.49 -7.22
CA TYR A 36 12.54 -14.15 -8.36
C TYR A 36 13.87 -13.48 -8.00
N THR A 37 14.14 -13.26 -6.72
CA THR A 37 15.39 -12.64 -6.27
C THR A 37 16.18 -13.60 -5.39
N LYS A 38 17.50 -13.69 -5.59
CA LYS A 38 18.36 -14.46 -4.68
C LYS A 38 18.34 -13.84 -3.28
N HIS A 39 18.23 -14.69 -2.27
CA HIS A 39 18.19 -14.27 -0.87
C HIS A 39 18.78 -15.32 0.07
N SER A 40 19.11 -14.92 1.30
CA SER A 40 19.76 -15.78 2.31
C SER A 40 18.94 -17.03 2.70
N GLN A 41 17.62 -17.00 2.54
CA GLN A 41 16.72 -18.06 3.02
C GLN A 41 16.10 -18.97 1.94
N LEU A 42 16.82 -19.32 0.86
CA LEU A 42 16.26 -20.16 -0.22
C LEU A 42 15.70 -21.51 0.28
N ASN A 43 16.35 -22.13 1.28
CA ASN A 43 15.89 -23.39 1.85
C ASN A 43 14.56 -23.25 2.64
N SER A 44 14.23 -22.04 3.08
CA SER A 44 12.99 -21.73 3.81
C SER A 44 11.92 -21.14 2.90
N LEU A 45 12.16 -21.02 1.59
CA LEU A 45 11.22 -20.41 0.64
C LEU A 45 9.81 -21.02 0.71
N PRO A 46 9.60 -22.35 0.79
CA PRO A 46 8.26 -22.91 0.93
C PRO A 46 7.54 -22.46 2.21
N THR A 47 8.28 -22.23 3.30
CA THR A 47 7.72 -21.70 4.55
C THR A 47 7.36 -20.22 4.41
N LEU A 48 8.23 -19.42 3.76
CA LEU A 48 7.99 -18.00 3.51
C LEU A 48 6.81 -17.77 2.55
N LEU A 49 6.62 -18.64 1.56
CA LEU A 49 5.52 -18.52 0.59
C LEU A 49 4.16 -18.92 1.17
N LYS A 50 4.11 -19.77 2.20
CA LYS A 50 2.86 -20.08 2.91
C LYS A 50 2.18 -18.81 3.44
N ASP A 51 2.96 -17.82 3.85
CA ASP A 51 2.42 -16.55 4.35
C ASP A 51 1.60 -15.78 3.29
N TYR A 52 1.80 -16.08 2.01
CA TYR A 52 1.14 -15.44 0.87
C TYR A 52 0.07 -16.33 0.20
N ASP A 53 0.31 -17.64 0.14
CA ASP A 53 -0.57 -18.63 -0.52
C ASP A 53 -1.69 -19.15 0.40
N ASP A 54 -1.71 -18.75 1.68
CA ASP A 54 -2.63 -19.28 2.68
C ASP A 54 -4.09 -18.82 2.46
N LEU A 55 -4.79 -19.56 1.58
CA LEU A 55 -6.12 -20.07 1.90
C LEU A 55 -5.96 -21.24 2.90
N ASN A 56 -5.47 -20.96 4.10
CA ASN A 56 -5.37 -21.97 5.14
C ASN A 56 -6.78 -22.26 5.67
N VAL A 57 -7.45 -23.25 5.06
CA VAL A 57 -8.71 -23.81 5.53
C VAL A 57 -8.38 -24.71 6.72
N ASN A 58 -8.02 -24.12 7.86
CA ASN A 58 -7.76 -24.93 9.04
C ASN A 58 -9.06 -25.43 9.68
N PHE A 59 -8.97 -26.66 10.20
CA PHE A 59 -9.99 -27.48 10.87
C PHE A 59 -11.13 -26.67 11.51
N GLY A 60 -12.33 -26.74 10.92
CA GLY A 60 -13.54 -26.08 11.40
C GLY A 60 -14.20 -25.12 10.40
N GLY A 61 -13.66 -24.99 9.19
CA GLY A 61 -14.31 -24.27 8.09
C GLY A 61 -14.24 -22.74 8.16
N LYS A 62 -13.41 -22.16 9.04
CA LYS A 62 -13.17 -20.72 9.08
C LYS A 62 -11.91 -20.36 8.29
N ILE A 63 -12.09 -19.60 7.22
CA ILE A 63 -11.01 -19.02 6.41
C ILE A 63 -10.30 -17.95 7.27
N THR A 64 -8.98 -18.06 7.44
CA THR A 64 -8.17 -17.17 8.31
C THR A 64 -7.03 -16.44 7.55
N GLY A 65 -7.27 -16.05 6.30
CA GLY A 65 -6.28 -15.43 5.38
C GLY A 65 -5.72 -14.04 5.77
N GLY A 66 -5.72 -13.66 7.05
CA GLY A 66 -5.20 -12.39 7.54
C GLY A 66 -4.20 -12.48 8.71
N GLN A 67 -4.00 -13.65 9.32
CA GLN A 67 -3.06 -13.77 10.45
C GLN A 67 -1.60 -13.60 10.00
N TYR A 68 -1.20 -14.27 8.92
CA TYR A 68 0.16 -14.19 8.39
C TYR A 68 0.50 -12.83 7.80
N LYS A 69 -0.47 -12.16 7.16
CA LYS A 69 -0.33 -10.76 6.72
C LYS A 69 -0.02 -9.82 7.90
N ARG A 70 -0.73 -9.96 9.03
CA ARG A 70 -0.46 -9.19 10.25
C ARG A 70 0.90 -9.53 10.86
N TYR A 71 1.28 -10.81 10.83
CA TYR A 71 2.59 -11.25 11.28
C TYR A 71 3.70 -10.61 10.45
N PHE A 72 3.61 -10.71 9.12
CA PHE A 72 4.50 -10.07 8.16
C PHE A 72 4.62 -8.56 8.39
N LEU A 73 3.51 -7.82 8.57
CA LEU A 73 3.60 -6.39 8.87
C LEU A 73 4.37 -6.13 10.17
N SER A 74 4.19 -6.97 11.19
CA SER A 74 4.81 -6.80 12.50
C SER A 74 6.31 -7.13 12.49
N THR A 75 6.68 -8.30 11.97
CA THR A 75 8.05 -8.82 12.02
C THR A 75 8.86 -8.45 10.78
N GLY A 76 8.21 -8.35 9.63
CA GLY A 76 8.87 -8.28 8.33
C GLY A 76 9.46 -9.62 7.92
N LEU A 77 10.33 -9.56 6.91
CA LEU A 77 11.14 -10.69 6.48
C LEU A 77 12.40 -10.76 7.34
N SER A 78 12.23 -10.97 8.65
CA SER A 78 13.33 -11.01 9.60
C SER A 78 14.38 -12.03 9.14
N ASP A 79 15.65 -11.62 9.15
CA ASP A 79 16.81 -12.42 8.72
C ASP A 79 16.85 -12.78 7.22
N LEU A 80 15.99 -12.18 6.40
CA LEU A 80 16.03 -12.31 4.94
C LEU A 80 16.88 -11.18 4.35
N GLU A 81 17.97 -11.56 3.68
CA GLU A 81 18.83 -10.62 2.96
C GLU A 81 18.76 -10.92 1.47
N PHE A 82 18.33 -9.94 0.67
CA PHE A 82 18.41 -10.01 -0.78
C PHE A 82 19.85 -9.73 -1.23
N THR A 83 20.66 -10.79 -1.37
CA THR A 83 22.12 -10.71 -1.55
C THR A 83 22.53 -9.86 -2.74
N ASP A 84 21.78 -9.97 -3.84
CA ASP A 84 22.10 -9.32 -5.10
C ASP A 84 21.33 -7.99 -5.25
N ARG A 85 20.36 -7.71 -4.37
CA ARG A 85 19.44 -6.56 -4.45
C ARG A 85 19.07 -6.01 -3.06
N PRO A 86 20.02 -5.49 -2.26
CA PRO A 86 19.73 -4.99 -0.92
C PRO A 86 18.71 -3.83 -0.91
N SER A 87 18.69 -2.99 -1.96
CA SER A 87 17.69 -1.92 -2.10
C SER A 87 16.25 -2.42 -2.18
N LEU A 88 16.01 -3.64 -2.68
CA LEU A 88 14.68 -4.25 -2.70
C LEU A 88 14.21 -4.59 -1.29
N GLY A 89 15.10 -5.11 -0.45
CA GLY A 89 14.82 -5.35 0.97
C GLY A 89 14.50 -4.06 1.71
N ALA A 90 15.28 -3.01 1.49
CA ALA A 90 15.04 -1.70 2.09
C ALA A 90 13.70 -1.07 1.63
N LEU A 91 13.34 -1.23 0.36
CA LEU A 91 12.05 -0.80 -0.17
C LEU A 91 10.88 -1.53 0.51
N ILE A 92 10.94 -2.86 0.54
CA ILE A 92 9.91 -3.69 1.18
C ILE A 92 9.76 -3.31 2.65
N ASP A 93 10.87 -3.10 3.37
CA ASP A 93 10.82 -2.72 4.78
C ASP A 93 10.24 -1.31 4.98
N GLU A 94 10.61 -0.31 4.16
CA GLU A 94 10.03 1.03 4.25
C GLU A 94 8.51 1.02 4.03
N LEU A 95 8.04 0.27 3.02
CA LEU A 95 6.60 0.11 2.76
C LEU A 95 5.91 -0.65 3.90
N ARG A 96 6.50 -1.75 4.39
CA ARG A 96 5.98 -2.52 5.52
C ARG A 96 5.82 -1.67 6.76
N LEU A 97 6.87 -0.94 7.15
CA LEU A 97 6.86 -0.08 8.33
C LEU A 97 5.77 0.98 8.21
N HIS A 98 5.58 1.55 7.02
CA HIS A 98 4.50 2.49 6.74
C HIS A 98 3.11 1.89 7.06
N PHE A 99 2.76 0.74 6.47
CA PHE A 99 1.45 0.11 6.68
C PHE A 99 1.28 -0.46 8.09
N ARG A 100 2.34 -1.03 8.69
CA ARG A 100 2.33 -1.49 10.09
C ARG A 100 2.00 -0.34 11.03
N ASP A 101 2.69 0.77 10.88
CA ASP A 101 2.51 1.93 11.76
C ASP A 101 1.13 2.54 11.58
N LEU A 102 0.63 2.62 10.34
CA LEU A 102 -0.72 3.09 10.07
C LEU A 102 -1.80 2.20 10.73
N ARG A 103 -1.63 0.87 10.74
CA ARG A 103 -2.57 -0.06 11.38
C ARG A 103 -2.51 -0.05 12.90
N THR A 104 -1.36 0.29 13.47
CA THR A 104 -1.12 0.19 14.93
C THR A 104 -1.31 1.51 15.66
N LEU A 105 -1.15 2.65 14.96
CA LEU A 105 -1.45 3.95 15.51
C LEU A 105 -2.97 4.16 15.54
N SER A 106 -3.47 4.63 16.68
CA SER A 106 -4.85 5.07 16.81
C SER A 106 -5.07 6.34 15.99
N THR A 107 -6.24 6.46 15.38
CA THR A 107 -6.67 7.71 14.75
C THR A 107 -6.62 8.84 15.79
N PRO A 108 -5.87 9.92 15.55
CA PRO A 108 -5.77 11.02 16.51
C PRO A 108 -7.11 11.70 16.73
N THR A 109 -7.40 12.00 17.99
CA THR A 109 -8.55 12.81 18.38
C THR A 109 -8.32 14.28 18.02
N GLN A 110 -9.35 15.12 18.19
CA GLN A 110 -9.17 16.56 17.99
C GLN A 110 -8.24 17.17 19.05
N GLU A 111 -8.35 16.72 20.29
CA GLU A 111 -7.47 17.14 21.40
C GLU A 111 -6.00 16.82 21.08
N ASP A 112 -5.72 15.60 20.60
CA ASP A 112 -4.36 15.22 20.21
C ASP A 112 -3.76 16.13 19.12
N LYS A 113 -4.59 16.64 18.20
CA LYS A 113 -4.18 17.55 17.13
C LYS A 113 -3.95 18.96 17.66
N ASP A 114 -4.81 19.42 18.55
CA ASP A 114 -4.67 20.73 19.19
C ASP A 114 -3.38 20.80 20.02
N ASP A 115 -3.07 19.72 20.76
CA ASP A 115 -1.81 19.55 21.50
C ASP A 115 -0.58 19.58 20.57
N LEU A 116 -0.66 18.88 19.42
CA LEU A 116 0.41 18.88 18.42
C LEU A 116 0.66 20.29 17.85
N GLU A 117 -0.39 21.06 17.57
CA GLU A 117 -0.28 22.44 17.08
C GLU A 117 0.32 23.38 18.14
N GLU A 118 0.01 23.18 19.42
CA GLU A 118 0.65 23.92 20.50
C GLU A 118 2.15 23.60 20.59
N ILE A 119 2.53 22.32 20.48
CA ILE A 119 3.95 21.90 20.44
C ILE A 119 4.69 22.55 19.26
N LYS A 120 4.05 22.58 18.07
CA LYS A 120 4.60 23.26 16.88
C LYS A 120 4.79 24.75 17.14
N ARG A 121 3.83 25.41 17.78
CA ARG A 121 3.88 26.85 18.10
C ARG A 121 5.01 27.20 19.07
N ILE A 122 5.26 26.37 20.07
CA ILE A 122 6.33 26.57 21.07
C ILE A 122 7.73 26.37 20.44
N GLY A 123 7.83 25.86 19.21
CA GLY A 123 9.10 25.75 18.48
C GLY A 123 9.97 24.57 18.94
N LYS A 124 9.39 23.56 19.60
CA LYS A 124 10.10 22.32 19.96
C LYS A 124 10.19 21.35 18.77
N ILE A 125 10.87 21.80 17.72
CA ILE A 125 10.82 21.19 16.39
C ILE A 125 11.32 19.74 16.35
N THR A 126 12.26 19.39 17.22
CA THR A 126 12.87 18.06 17.22
C THR A 126 12.02 16.97 17.87
N TRP A 127 11.03 17.31 18.70
CA TRP A 127 10.32 16.32 19.51
C TRP A 127 8.99 15.85 18.90
N TYR A 128 8.34 16.68 18.07
CA TYR A 128 7.08 16.28 17.45
C TYR A 128 7.25 15.13 16.44
N GLN A 129 8.45 14.86 15.94
CA GLN A 129 8.67 13.71 15.04
C GLN A 129 8.47 12.36 15.75
N CYS A 130 8.58 12.33 17.08
CA CYS A 130 8.26 11.17 17.91
C CYS A 130 6.78 11.14 18.35
N ASP A 131 6.04 12.22 18.10
CA ASP A 131 4.62 12.31 18.45
C ASP A 131 3.78 11.39 17.56
N LYS A 132 2.85 10.66 18.19
CA LYS A 132 2.02 9.66 17.50
C LYS A 132 1.04 10.31 16.53
N THR A 133 0.52 11.49 16.87
CA THR A 133 -0.40 12.25 16.04
C THR A 133 0.30 12.77 14.80
N TYR A 134 1.47 13.37 14.99
CA TYR A 134 2.31 13.81 13.87
C TYR A 134 2.63 12.65 12.93
N LYS A 135 3.07 11.52 13.50
CA LYS A 135 3.40 10.32 12.72
C LYS A 135 2.19 9.79 11.95
N HIS A 136 1.03 9.68 12.60
CA HIS A 136 -0.20 9.24 11.94
C HIS A 136 -0.58 10.19 10.79
N GLU A 137 -0.59 11.50 11.02
CA GLU A 137 -0.90 12.49 9.97
C GLU A 137 0.05 12.40 8.78
N LEU A 138 1.36 12.25 9.03
CA LEU A 138 2.36 12.07 7.98
C LEU A 138 2.12 10.80 7.16
N LEU A 139 1.76 9.68 7.81
CA LEU A 139 1.48 8.42 7.11
C LEU A 139 0.23 8.55 6.24
N VAL A 140 -0.85 9.14 6.77
CA VAL A 140 -2.08 9.40 5.99
C VAL A 140 -1.82 10.35 4.83
N GLN A 141 -1.03 11.42 5.03
CA GLN A 141 -0.65 12.34 3.96
C GLN A 141 0.11 11.64 2.84
N ARG A 142 1.00 10.71 3.18
CA ARG A 142 1.73 9.90 2.20
C ARG A 142 0.81 9.02 1.36
N LEU A 143 -0.15 8.34 1.99
CA LEU A 143 -1.15 7.53 1.26
C LEU A 143 -1.99 8.38 0.29
N ASN A 144 -2.40 9.57 0.74
CA ASN A 144 -3.17 10.51 -0.07
C ASN A 144 -2.35 11.16 -1.18
N ASN A 145 -1.02 11.15 -1.06
CA ASN A 145 -0.12 11.62 -2.11
C ASN A 145 0.14 10.51 -3.13
N ARG A 146 -0.55 10.56 -4.27
CA ARG A 146 -0.38 9.61 -5.39
C ARG A 146 1.07 9.45 -5.87
N LYS A 147 1.94 10.44 -5.63
CA LYS A 147 3.36 10.37 -6.02
C LYS A 147 4.23 9.68 -4.98
N TRP A 148 3.79 9.58 -3.73
CA TRP A 148 4.63 9.08 -2.63
C TRP A 148 5.15 7.67 -2.92
N LEU A 149 4.27 6.76 -3.35
CA LEU A 149 4.67 5.38 -3.67
C LEU A 149 5.73 5.38 -4.79
N VAL A 150 5.45 6.08 -5.89
CA VAL A 150 6.37 6.18 -7.04
C VAL A 150 7.72 6.81 -6.64
N GLU A 151 7.70 7.85 -5.82
CA GLU A 151 8.92 8.51 -5.32
C GLU A 151 9.70 7.60 -4.37
N THR A 152 9.02 6.80 -3.56
CA THR A 152 9.64 5.78 -2.70
C THR A 152 10.34 4.72 -3.55
N PHE A 153 9.71 4.25 -4.62
CA PHE A 153 10.35 3.36 -5.60
C PHE A 153 11.57 4.02 -6.23
N ARG A 154 11.43 5.22 -6.79
CA ARG A 154 12.54 5.94 -7.44
C ARG A 154 13.72 6.16 -6.49
N LYS A 155 13.46 6.48 -5.23
CA LYS A 155 14.47 6.61 -4.18
C LYS A 155 15.26 5.31 -4.02
N HIS A 156 14.60 4.16 -3.87
CA HIS A 156 15.27 2.87 -3.71
C HIS A 156 15.90 2.34 -5.01
N LEU A 157 15.33 2.71 -6.16
CA LEU A 157 15.93 2.43 -7.47
C LEU A 157 17.25 3.21 -7.64
N ALA A 158 17.36 4.42 -7.10
CA ALA A 158 18.55 5.25 -7.23
C ALA A 158 19.72 4.85 -6.30
N THR A 159 19.48 4.06 -5.25
CA THR A 159 20.48 3.81 -4.19
C THR A 159 21.43 2.65 -4.44
N GLY A 160 21.29 1.88 -5.53
CA GLY A 160 22.15 0.71 -5.76
C GLY A 160 22.34 0.38 -7.23
N PRO A 161 23.42 -0.34 -7.58
CA PRO A 161 23.57 -0.91 -8.90
C PRO A 161 22.50 -1.98 -9.08
N TRP A 162 21.49 -1.68 -9.89
CA TRP A 162 20.61 -2.71 -10.42
C TRP A 162 21.43 -3.53 -11.43
N PRO A 163 21.33 -4.87 -11.42
CA PRO A 163 22.06 -5.71 -12.37
C PRO A 163 21.81 -5.21 -13.80
N LYS A 164 22.89 -4.97 -14.56
CA LYS A 164 22.83 -4.60 -15.99
C LYS A 164 22.44 -5.77 -16.92
N ASP A 165 22.30 -6.94 -16.33
CA ASP A 165 21.84 -8.17 -16.96
C ASP A 165 20.57 -8.66 -16.25
N ASP A 166 19.80 -7.74 -15.67
CA ASP A 166 18.47 -8.07 -15.21
C ASP A 166 17.68 -8.63 -16.40
N ALA A 167 16.94 -9.73 -16.22
CA ALA A 167 16.03 -10.22 -17.24
C ALA A 167 15.02 -9.13 -17.66
N ALA A 168 14.79 -8.13 -16.82
CA ALA A 168 14.08 -6.90 -17.16
C ALA A 168 14.74 -6.07 -18.29
N GLU A 169 16.07 -6.06 -18.42
CA GLU A 169 16.78 -5.40 -19.54
C GLU A 169 16.67 -6.20 -20.83
N LEU A 170 16.74 -7.55 -20.75
CA LEU A 170 16.41 -8.42 -21.88
C LEU A 170 14.94 -8.21 -22.33
N ASN A 171 14.02 -8.05 -21.37
CA ASN A 171 12.65 -7.66 -21.67
C ASN A 171 12.58 -6.24 -22.23
N SER A 172 13.34 -5.27 -21.74
CA SER A 172 13.33 -3.90 -22.28
C SER A 172 13.71 -3.85 -23.77
N SER A 173 14.61 -4.74 -24.21
CA SER A 173 14.97 -4.88 -25.63
C SER A 173 13.87 -5.52 -26.49
N PHE A 174 13.03 -6.37 -25.91
CA PHE A 174 11.90 -7.03 -26.57
C PHE A 174 10.61 -6.18 -26.53
N LEU A 175 10.48 -5.32 -25.51
CA LEU A 175 9.30 -4.50 -25.24
C LEU A 175 9.27 -3.17 -26.02
N VAL A 176 10.40 -2.70 -26.55
CA VAL A 176 10.47 -1.45 -27.33
C VAL A 176 9.96 -1.63 -28.77
N SER A 177 9.85 -2.86 -29.29
CA SER A 177 9.37 -3.08 -30.66
C SER A 177 7.91 -3.56 -30.76
N ASP A 178 7.36 -4.19 -29.73
CA ASP A 178 6.06 -4.89 -29.84
C ASP A 178 5.04 -4.51 -28.75
N MET A 179 5.42 -3.69 -27.76
CA MET A 179 4.55 -3.37 -26.62
C MET A 179 4.01 -1.93 -26.60
N THR A 180 4.56 -1.00 -27.39
CA THR A 180 4.07 0.39 -27.42
C THR A 180 2.62 0.49 -27.93
N GLU A 181 2.23 -0.35 -28.89
CA GLU A 181 0.85 -0.40 -29.40
C GLU A 181 -0.10 -1.18 -28.48
N MET A 182 0.42 -2.16 -27.74
CA MET A 182 -0.39 -3.10 -26.97
C MET A 182 -0.62 -2.67 -25.51
N THR A 183 0.33 -1.94 -24.90
CA THR A 183 0.14 -1.36 -23.56
C THR A 183 -0.73 -0.13 -23.57
N ASP A 184 -0.65 0.72 -24.60
CA ASP A 184 -1.51 1.91 -24.68
C ASP A 184 -2.98 1.48 -24.84
N LEU A 185 -3.28 0.52 -25.72
CA LEU A 185 -4.65 0.00 -25.87
C LEU A 185 -5.17 -0.75 -24.62
N ARG A 186 -4.30 -1.41 -23.85
CA ARG A 186 -4.71 -2.12 -22.62
C ARG A 186 -4.83 -1.19 -21.41
N LEU A 187 -3.95 -0.21 -21.25
CA LEU A 187 -4.08 0.83 -20.22
C LEU A 187 -5.26 1.73 -20.53
N GLU A 188 -5.46 2.15 -21.79
CA GLU A 188 -6.66 2.90 -22.18
C GLU A 188 -7.93 2.08 -21.99
N ARG A 189 -7.95 0.79 -22.36
CA ARG A 189 -9.10 -0.08 -22.09
C ARG A 189 -9.35 -0.25 -20.59
N TRP A 190 -8.31 -0.43 -19.79
CA TRP A 190 -8.46 -0.56 -18.33
C TRP A 190 -8.93 0.76 -17.69
N CYS A 191 -8.40 1.91 -18.13
CA CYS A 191 -8.88 3.22 -17.72
C CYS A 191 -10.34 3.46 -18.13
N MET A 192 -10.73 3.08 -19.35
CA MET A 192 -12.13 3.18 -19.82
C MET A 192 -13.07 2.26 -19.05
N GLU A 193 -12.67 1.02 -18.76
CA GLU A 193 -13.48 0.10 -17.94
C GLU A 193 -13.63 0.60 -16.49
N CYS A 194 -12.60 1.25 -15.94
CA CYS A 194 -12.67 1.90 -14.64
C CYS A 194 -13.61 3.12 -14.66
N ASP A 195 -13.54 3.96 -15.70
CA ASP A 195 -14.42 5.12 -15.87
C ASP A 195 -15.88 4.71 -16.11
N GLU A 196 -16.14 3.67 -16.89
CA GLU A 196 -17.49 3.14 -17.13
C GLU A 196 -18.10 2.60 -15.83
N LYS A 197 -17.33 1.84 -15.04
CA LYS A 197 -17.79 1.35 -13.72
C LYS A 197 -18.02 2.49 -12.72
N LEU A 198 -17.23 3.56 -12.79
CA LEU A 198 -17.43 4.76 -11.99
C LEU A 198 -18.69 5.52 -12.41
N GLN A 199 -18.94 5.67 -13.70
CA GLN A 199 -20.15 6.30 -14.24
C GLN A 199 -21.40 5.48 -13.90
N GLU A 200 -21.35 4.15 -14.02
CA GLU A 200 -22.46 3.26 -13.68
C GLU A 200 -22.78 3.32 -12.17
N ARG A 201 -21.76 3.37 -11.30
CA ARG A 201 -21.94 3.58 -9.86
C ARG A 201 -22.55 4.96 -9.57
N ALA A 202 -22.08 6.02 -10.22
CA ALA A 202 -22.62 7.37 -10.05
C ALA A 202 -24.09 7.46 -10.50
N ALA A 203 -24.44 6.83 -11.63
CA ALA A 203 -25.81 6.79 -12.15
C ALA A 203 -26.76 6.02 -11.22
N ARG A 204 -26.31 4.89 -10.64
CA ARG A 204 -27.09 4.13 -9.64
C ARG A 204 -27.35 4.96 -8.37
N LEU A 205 -26.36 5.70 -7.90
CA LEU A 205 -26.51 6.59 -6.74
C LEU A 205 -27.47 7.76 -7.04
N ALA A 206 -27.39 8.37 -8.22
CA ALA A 206 -28.31 9.43 -8.64
C ALA A 206 -29.76 8.94 -8.81
N SER A 207 -29.94 7.71 -9.31
CA SER A 207 -31.27 7.11 -9.53
C SER A 207 -31.92 6.63 -8.24
N GLY A 208 -31.11 6.20 -7.25
CA GLY A 208 -31.58 5.86 -5.91
C GLY A 208 -32.05 7.07 -5.07
N CYS A 209 -31.63 8.28 -5.43
CA CYS A 209 -32.07 9.52 -4.76
C CYS A 209 -33.37 10.11 -5.32
N LEU A 210 -33.93 9.57 -6.41
CA LEU A 210 -35.16 10.08 -7.04
C LEU A 210 -36.44 9.32 -6.63
N VAL A 211 -36.33 8.38 -5.69
CA VAL A 211 -37.48 7.67 -5.10
C VAL A 211 -37.56 8.02 -3.61
N SER A 212 -37.90 9.27 -3.33
CA SER A 212 -38.38 9.75 -2.04
C SER A 212 -39.29 10.95 -2.23
#